data_AF-A0A329THH1-F1
#
_entry.id   AF-A0A329THH1-F1
#
_cell.length_a   1.000
_cell.length_b   1.000
_cell.length_c   1.000
_cell.angle_alpha   90.00
_cell.angle_beta   90.00
_cell.angle_gamma   90.00
#
_symmetry.space_group_name_H-M   'P 1'
#
loop_
_entity.id
_entity.type
_entity.pdbx_description
1 polymer ?
#
loop_
_entity_poly.entity_id
_entity_poly.type
_entity_poly.pdbx_seq_one_letter_code
_entity_poly.pdbx_strand_id
1 'polypeptide(L)'
;MLYSLALNATESERWYAVLQEYAAGHPDPEEHRLAESWLVYLDISLPHRGSTNLIEVLDEAARKIQTERLVMPEFSVTGGQPSVINGSKDFCDWTRDDQTMAFQLEKHVGEVLGPYSKGLVSIGLAESLFEKGGNIYKVLELANRGLMETMNGGKFELQFVGAALVARVYLVTGHPGDSVKTLEEIETRAQQRGVRRVVRNVRAMQSRIKLWQGRVEDAVRWMENEPQDEIHFNVLERYCYNTFVRVYMAQQRYDKTAQILMRLRSYANMEKRPWLQMEGDLLESIIRYRTGNPLWKTELTQVLRRAESYHFVRLFCREGAALLPLLQELGCPEGVDEAYWQEVLGKTRAMAEAYPLYLSTNAPAALPGAVQLSERALQVLRLQDRGLTRSEIARQLQLSERSVKYQCEQAYHKLGTSNKVEALAAARKLNLL
;
A
#
# COMPACT_ATOMS: atom_id res chain seq x y z
N MET A 1 -24.18 10.08 0.36
CA MET A 1 -23.01 9.25 0.72
C MET A 1 -23.14 7.79 0.27
N LEU A 2 -24.12 7.00 0.75
CA LEU A 2 -24.21 5.56 0.41
C LEU A 2 -24.25 5.28 -1.10
N TYR A 3 -25.08 6.03 -1.87
CA TYR A 3 -25.10 5.92 -3.33
C TYR A 3 -23.74 6.22 -3.98
N SER A 4 -23.00 7.20 -3.46
CA SER A 4 -21.65 7.51 -3.93
C SER A 4 -20.70 6.34 -3.69
N LEU A 5 -20.74 5.72 -2.50
CA LEU A 5 -19.94 4.53 -2.18
C LEU A 5 -20.35 3.30 -3.03
N ALA A 6 -21.59 3.27 -3.51
CA ALA A 6 -22.10 2.28 -4.45
C ALA A 6 -21.88 2.66 -5.93
N LEU A 7 -21.03 3.66 -6.21
CA LEU A 7 -20.68 4.12 -7.56
C LEU A 7 -21.86 4.67 -8.38
N ASN A 8 -22.85 5.23 -7.68
CA ASN A 8 -24.00 5.90 -8.28
C ASN A 8 -23.97 7.40 -7.92
N ALA A 9 -23.13 8.15 -8.64
CA ALA A 9 -22.98 9.59 -8.45
C ALA A 9 -24.30 10.34 -8.71
N THR A 10 -25.06 9.95 -9.74
CA THR A 10 -26.34 10.57 -10.11
C THR A 10 -27.35 10.52 -8.97
N GLU A 11 -27.58 9.34 -8.38
CA GLU A 11 -28.48 9.23 -7.23
C GLU A 11 -27.90 9.91 -5.99
N SER A 12 -26.58 9.90 -5.80
CA SER A 12 -25.96 10.62 -4.71
C SER A 12 -26.22 12.13 -4.80
N GLU A 13 -26.11 12.71 -5.99
CA GLU A 13 -26.36 14.14 -6.24
C GLU A 13 -27.86 14.47 -6.16
N ARG A 14 -28.74 13.57 -6.58
CA ARG A 14 -30.19 13.71 -6.38
C ARG A 14 -30.55 13.86 -4.91
N TRP A 15 -30.03 12.97 -4.05
CA TRP A 15 -30.28 13.04 -2.61
C TRP A 15 -29.60 14.25 -1.95
N TYR A 16 -28.44 14.67 -2.46
CA TYR A 16 -27.80 15.90 -2.02
C TYR A 16 -28.68 17.13 -2.33
N ALA A 17 -29.26 17.22 -3.53
CA ALA A 17 -30.17 18.30 -3.89
C ALA A 17 -31.43 18.34 -3.00
N VAL A 18 -32.00 17.17 -2.68
CA VAL A 18 -33.13 17.08 -1.73
C VAL A 18 -32.74 17.60 -0.34
N LEU A 19 -31.52 17.31 0.12
CA LEU A 19 -31.02 17.83 1.39
C LEU A 19 -30.79 19.36 1.34
N GLN A 20 -30.32 19.89 0.21
CA GLN A 20 -30.21 21.34 0.00
C GLN A 20 -31.57 22.04 0.06
N GLU A 21 -32.58 21.50 -0.62
CA GLU A 21 -33.95 22.03 -0.58
C GLU A 21 -34.53 21.97 0.84
N TYR A 22 -34.29 20.87 1.55
CA TYR A 22 -34.67 20.72 2.96
C TYR A 22 -34.02 21.81 3.82
N ALA A 23 -32.70 22.02 3.69
CA ALA A 23 -31.96 23.01 4.48
C ALA A 23 -32.43 24.45 4.22
N ALA A 24 -32.59 24.86 2.95
CA ALA A 24 -32.83 26.25 2.56
C ALA A 24 -34.13 26.86 3.12
N GLY A 25 -35.13 26.03 3.43
CA GLY A 25 -36.45 26.48 3.87
C GLY A 25 -36.92 25.89 5.20
N HIS A 26 -36.06 25.17 5.94
CA HIS A 26 -36.52 24.49 7.15
C HIS A 26 -36.87 25.50 8.26
N PRO A 27 -38.11 25.48 8.80
CA PRO A 27 -38.54 26.46 9.79
C PRO A 27 -37.92 26.24 11.18
N ASP A 28 -37.50 25.00 11.48
CA ASP A 28 -36.79 24.67 12.72
C ASP A 28 -35.28 24.96 12.58
N PRO A 29 -34.71 25.87 13.39
CA PRO A 29 -33.29 26.22 13.35
C PRO A 29 -32.33 25.07 13.70
N GLU A 30 -32.75 24.08 14.50
CA GLU A 30 -31.90 22.94 14.84
C GLU A 30 -31.76 21.98 13.67
N GLU A 31 -32.90 21.63 13.05
CA GLU A 31 -32.95 20.82 11.83
C GLU A 31 -32.25 21.49 10.65
N HIS A 32 -32.40 22.82 10.50
CA HIS A 32 -31.65 23.60 9.50
C HIS A 32 -30.13 23.43 9.70
N ARG A 33 -29.62 23.70 10.91
CA ARG A 33 -28.18 23.54 11.20
C ARG A 33 -27.68 22.11 11.03
N LEU A 34 -28.51 21.11 11.36
CA LEU A 34 -28.17 19.71 11.15
C LEU A 34 -28.03 19.39 9.65
N ALA A 35 -29.00 19.82 8.84
CA ALA A 35 -28.95 19.65 7.40
C ALA A 35 -27.73 20.34 6.78
N GLU A 36 -27.44 21.57 7.21
CA GLU A 36 -26.27 22.33 6.76
C GLU A 36 -24.95 21.66 7.15
N SER A 37 -24.87 21.09 8.36
CA SER A 37 -23.72 20.30 8.80
C SER A 37 -23.47 19.08 7.91
N TRP A 38 -24.54 18.42 7.45
CA TRP A 38 -24.45 17.30 6.50
C TRP A 38 -24.09 17.76 5.09
N LEU A 39 -24.56 18.91 4.63
CA LEU A 39 -24.17 19.48 3.33
C LEU A 39 -22.66 19.76 3.30
N VAL A 40 -22.14 20.46 4.30
CA VAL A 40 -20.70 20.71 4.45
C VAL A 40 -19.92 19.39 4.50
N TYR A 41 -20.40 18.40 5.27
CA TYR A 41 -19.80 17.08 5.27
C TYR A 41 -19.73 16.45 3.88
N LEU A 42 -20.82 16.49 3.11
CA LEU A 42 -20.90 15.88 1.79
C LEU A 42 -20.04 16.61 0.75
N ASP A 43 -19.97 17.93 0.82
CA ASP A 43 -19.11 18.75 -0.05
C ASP A 43 -17.64 18.33 0.08
N ILE A 44 -17.19 18.08 1.31
CA ILE A 44 -15.82 17.65 1.60
C ILE A 44 -15.63 16.16 1.32
N SER A 45 -16.62 15.29 1.58
CA SER A 45 -16.41 13.84 1.70
C SER A 45 -16.79 13.03 0.47
N LEU A 46 -17.73 13.49 -0.38
CA LEU A 46 -18.20 12.73 -1.54
C LEU A 46 -17.04 12.39 -2.49
N PRO A 47 -16.76 11.08 -2.75
CA PRO A 47 -15.67 10.66 -3.62
C PRO A 47 -15.69 11.28 -5.04
N HIS A 48 -16.85 11.25 -5.72
CA HIS A 48 -16.96 11.64 -7.13
C HIS A 48 -16.73 13.13 -7.40
N ARG A 49 -16.75 13.96 -6.34
CA ARG A 49 -16.42 15.40 -6.42
C ARG A 49 -14.90 15.65 -6.50
N GLY A 50 -14.06 14.65 -6.25
CA GLY A 50 -12.61 14.74 -6.37
C GLY A 50 -11.97 15.70 -5.36
N SER A 51 -10.70 16.07 -5.58
CA SER A 51 -9.90 16.91 -4.69
C SER A 51 -9.47 18.26 -5.30
N THR A 52 -9.79 18.51 -6.57
CA THR A 52 -9.30 19.68 -7.32
C THR A 52 -9.65 21.01 -6.66
N ASN A 53 -10.91 21.20 -6.24
CA ASN A 53 -11.37 22.46 -5.62
C ASN A 53 -11.49 22.36 -4.10
N LEU A 54 -10.87 21.35 -3.47
CA LEU A 54 -11.14 21.04 -2.07
C LEU A 54 -10.64 22.14 -1.12
N ILE A 55 -9.61 22.91 -1.48
CA ILE A 55 -9.16 24.05 -0.65
C ILE A 55 -10.26 25.13 -0.57
N GLU A 56 -10.90 25.46 -1.70
CA GLU A 56 -12.02 26.42 -1.74
C GLU A 56 -13.22 25.90 -0.94
N VAL A 57 -13.54 24.62 -1.09
CA VAL A 57 -14.60 23.95 -0.31
C VAL A 57 -14.31 23.98 1.19
N LEU A 58 -13.05 23.79 1.60
CA LEU A 58 -12.66 23.86 3.02
C LEU A 58 -12.73 25.28 3.57
N ASP A 59 -12.37 26.30 2.78
CA ASP A 59 -12.48 27.71 3.17
C ASP A 59 -13.96 28.11 3.36
N GLU A 60 -14.83 27.73 2.42
CA GLU A 60 -16.27 27.96 2.54
C GLU A 60 -16.87 27.21 3.75
N ALA A 61 -16.47 25.95 3.95
CA ALA A 61 -16.87 25.15 5.09
C ALA A 61 -16.47 25.80 6.42
N ALA A 62 -15.23 26.28 6.55
CA ALA A 62 -14.73 26.94 7.75
C ALA A 62 -15.59 28.16 8.10
N ARG A 63 -15.81 29.04 7.10
CA ARG A 63 -16.69 30.21 7.25
C ARG A 63 -18.08 29.82 7.72
N LYS A 64 -18.70 28.83 7.08
CA LYS A 64 -20.08 28.40 7.38
C LYS A 64 -20.21 27.78 8.77
N ILE A 65 -19.27 26.92 9.16
CA ILE A 65 -19.20 26.33 10.49
C ILE A 65 -19.16 27.42 11.56
N GLN A 66 -18.36 28.46 11.35
CA GLN A 66 -18.25 29.56 12.30
C GLN A 66 -19.52 30.42 12.34
N THR A 67 -20.07 30.82 11.19
CA THR A 67 -21.22 31.74 11.12
C THR A 67 -22.51 31.10 11.63
N GLU A 68 -22.74 29.83 11.30
CA GLU A 68 -23.98 29.10 11.62
C GLU A 68 -23.85 28.21 12.86
N ARG A 69 -22.64 28.13 13.45
CA ARG A 69 -22.31 27.28 14.62
C ARG A 69 -22.63 25.82 14.34
N LEU A 70 -22.20 25.33 13.18
CA LEU A 70 -22.45 23.96 12.74
C LEU A 70 -21.62 22.95 13.56
N VAL A 71 -22.16 21.74 13.72
CA VAL A 71 -21.46 20.63 14.39
C VAL A 71 -21.22 19.53 13.37
N MET A 72 -19.95 19.32 13.03
CA MET A 72 -19.60 18.38 11.98
C MET A 72 -19.87 16.91 12.38
N PRO A 73 -20.49 16.12 11.48
CA PRO A 73 -20.64 14.67 11.67
C PRO A 73 -19.31 13.94 11.82
N GLU A 74 -19.37 12.65 12.20
CA GLU A 74 -18.18 11.81 12.25
C GLU A 74 -17.52 11.70 10.87
N PHE A 75 -16.21 11.99 10.82
CA PHE A 75 -15.45 12.05 9.58
C PHE A 75 -14.44 10.90 9.47
N SER A 76 -14.02 10.58 8.26
CA SER A 76 -12.90 9.67 8.00
C SER A 76 -12.10 10.21 6.83
N VAL A 77 -10.85 10.58 7.09
CA VAL A 77 -9.99 11.21 6.08
C VAL A 77 -9.32 10.18 5.16
N THR A 78 -9.13 8.94 5.61
CA THR A 78 -8.51 7.89 4.78
C THR A 78 -9.47 6.77 4.37
N GLY A 79 -10.67 6.71 4.96
CA GLY A 79 -11.59 5.58 4.76
C GLY A 79 -11.05 4.28 5.37
N GLY A 80 -10.14 4.35 6.34
CA GLY A 80 -9.42 3.26 6.98
C GLY A 80 -8.16 2.81 6.23
N GLN A 81 -7.77 3.50 5.15
CA GLN A 81 -6.59 3.15 4.35
C GLN A 81 -5.28 3.50 5.07
N PRO A 82 -4.17 2.78 4.76
CA PRO A 82 -2.83 3.14 5.23
C PRO A 82 -2.19 4.26 4.39
N SER A 83 -2.95 5.28 4.01
CA SER A 83 -2.47 6.36 3.14
C SER A 83 -3.35 7.60 3.31
N VAL A 84 -2.73 8.77 3.38
CA VAL A 84 -3.41 10.06 3.23
C VAL A 84 -3.55 10.37 1.73
N ILE A 85 -2.48 10.21 0.94
CA ILE A 85 -2.46 10.57 -0.49
C ILE A 85 -3.48 9.75 -1.30
N ASN A 86 -3.58 8.45 -1.05
CA ASN A 86 -4.57 7.55 -1.63
C ASN A 86 -5.64 7.14 -0.60
N GLY A 87 -6.02 8.11 0.23
CA GLY A 87 -7.03 7.97 1.29
C GLY A 87 -8.46 8.00 0.75
N SER A 88 -9.37 8.65 1.49
CA SER A 88 -10.78 8.75 1.10
C SER A 88 -10.97 9.41 -0.26
N LYS A 89 -10.11 10.37 -0.58
CA LYS A 89 -9.87 10.98 -1.89
C LYS A 89 -8.44 10.71 -2.34
N ASP A 90 -8.17 11.01 -3.60
CA ASP A 90 -6.83 10.99 -4.16
C ASP A 90 -6.24 12.41 -4.11
N PHE A 91 -5.02 12.54 -3.60
CA PHE A 91 -4.30 13.81 -3.44
C PHE A 91 -2.96 13.82 -4.19
N CYS A 92 -2.77 12.97 -5.20
CA CYS A 92 -1.54 12.99 -6.01
C CYS A 92 -1.24 14.38 -6.57
N ASP A 93 -2.26 15.10 -7.06
CA ASP A 93 -2.04 16.44 -7.64
C ASP A 93 -1.50 17.44 -6.63
N TRP A 94 -1.80 17.28 -5.35
CA TRP A 94 -1.29 18.14 -4.28
C TRP A 94 0.18 17.86 -3.98
N THR A 95 0.69 16.67 -4.34
CA THR A 95 2.10 16.35 -4.09
C THR A 95 3.04 17.05 -5.06
N ARG A 96 2.57 17.67 -6.15
CA ARG A 96 3.44 18.43 -7.06
C ARG A 96 4.08 19.63 -6.36
N ASP A 97 3.32 20.29 -5.50
CA ASP A 97 3.77 21.39 -4.64
C ASP A 97 3.29 21.15 -3.20
N ASP A 98 3.86 20.11 -2.58
CA ASP A 98 3.39 19.61 -1.28
C ASP A 98 3.56 20.62 -0.14
N GLN A 99 4.57 21.49 -0.18
CA GLN A 99 4.78 22.52 0.84
C GLN A 99 3.70 23.59 0.78
N THR A 100 3.40 24.13 -0.41
CA THR A 100 2.35 25.13 -0.58
C THR A 100 0.99 24.55 -0.21
N MET A 101 0.69 23.32 -0.65
CA MET A 101 -0.57 22.64 -0.32
C MET A 101 -0.68 22.35 1.18
N ALA A 102 0.39 21.92 1.83
CA ALA A 102 0.40 21.74 3.29
C ALA A 102 0.11 23.06 4.02
N PHE A 103 0.74 24.16 3.63
CA PHE A 103 0.50 25.47 4.22
C PHE A 103 -0.96 25.93 4.06
N GLN A 104 -1.54 25.76 2.86
CA GLN A 104 -2.95 26.09 2.62
C GLN A 104 -3.89 25.19 3.43
N LEU A 105 -3.59 23.89 3.53
CA LEU A 105 -4.38 22.95 4.28
C LEU A 105 -4.37 23.27 5.77
N GLU A 106 -3.20 23.58 6.36
CA GLU A 106 -3.06 23.92 7.79
C GLU A 106 -3.95 25.09 8.22
N LYS A 107 -4.20 26.06 7.34
CA LYS A 107 -5.02 27.23 7.62
C LYS A 107 -6.48 26.88 7.94
N HIS A 108 -7.05 25.88 7.25
CA HIS A 108 -8.50 25.60 7.30
C HIS A 108 -8.84 24.26 7.96
N VAL A 109 -7.97 23.27 7.81
CA VAL A 109 -8.31 21.87 8.12
C VAL A 109 -8.58 21.64 9.60
N GLY A 110 -7.93 22.38 10.49
CA GLY A 110 -8.14 22.29 11.94
C GLY A 110 -9.52 22.76 12.37
N GLU A 111 -9.99 23.85 11.77
CA GLU A 111 -11.31 24.43 12.05
C GLU A 111 -12.43 23.54 11.52
N VAL A 112 -12.25 23.01 10.30
CA VAL A 112 -13.27 22.18 9.64
C VAL A 112 -13.32 20.75 10.19
N LEU A 113 -12.16 20.10 10.33
CA LEU A 113 -12.07 18.69 10.67
C LEU A 113 -11.74 18.42 12.14
N GLY A 114 -11.40 19.43 12.93
CA GLY A 114 -11.14 19.28 14.37
C GLY A 114 -10.19 18.11 14.69
N PRO A 115 -10.58 17.13 15.52
CA PRO A 115 -9.77 15.95 15.83
C PRO A 115 -9.31 15.10 14.63
N TYR A 116 -10.05 15.13 13.51
CA TYR A 116 -9.69 14.36 12.30
C TYR A 116 -8.54 15.01 11.51
N SER A 117 -8.17 16.26 11.82
CA SER A 117 -7.03 16.96 11.21
C SER A 117 -5.69 16.70 11.92
N LYS A 118 -5.72 16.24 13.17
CA LYS A 118 -4.51 16.12 14.01
C LYS A 118 -3.54 15.12 13.41
N GLY A 119 -2.36 15.60 13.00
CA GLY A 119 -1.33 14.81 12.33
C GLY A 119 -1.50 14.64 10.82
N LEU A 120 -2.63 15.08 10.24
CA LEU A 120 -2.93 14.89 8.81
C LEU A 120 -1.85 15.48 7.91
N VAL A 121 -1.47 16.74 8.16
CA VAL A 121 -0.50 17.48 7.33
C VAL A 121 0.90 16.88 7.47
N SER A 122 1.37 16.68 8.71
CA SER A 122 2.67 16.08 8.99
C SER A 122 2.82 14.69 8.37
N ILE A 123 1.80 13.83 8.48
CA ILE A 123 1.78 12.49 7.88
C ILE A 123 1.70 12.58 6.34
N GLY A 124 0.89 13.47 5.79
CA GLY A 124 0.77 13.66 4.34
C GLY A 124 2.08 14.13 3.70
N LEU A 125 2.78 15.08 4.32
CA LEU A 125 4.12 15.52 3.90
C LEU A 125 5.14 14.38 4.00
N ALA A 126 5.10 13.60 5.08
CA ALA A 126 5.96 12.44 5.25
C ALA A 126 5.71 11.39 4.15
N GLU A 127 4.45 11.15 3.80
CA GLU A 127 4.05 10.21 2.75
C GLU A 127 4.48 10.71 1.37
N SER A 128 4.26 12.00 1.05
CA SER A 128 4.73 12.61 -0.21
C SER A 128 6.24 12.45 -0.36
N LEU A 129 7.00 12.85 0.66
CA LEU A 129 8.45 12.73 0.64
C LEU A 129 8.92 11.27 0.53
N PHE A 130 8.23 10.35 1.21
CA PHE A 130 8.52 8.93 1.12
C PHE A 130 8.30 8.41 -0.30
N GLU A 131 7.12 8.65 -0.88
CA GLU A 131 6.74 8.13 -2.18
C GLU A 131 7.62 8.70 -3.31
N LYS A 132 8.12 9.93 -3.12
CA LYS A 132 9.13 10.57 -3.97
C LYS A 132 10.56 10.03 -3.83
N GLY A 133 10.79 9.08 -2.92
CA GLY A 133 12.13 8.51 -2.70
C GLY A 133 13.09 9.42 -1.91
N GLY A 134 12.55 10.43 -1.21
CA GLY A 134 13.31 11.43 -0.46
C GLY A 134 14.03 10.90 0.78
N ASN A 135 14.60 11.83 1.56
CA ASN A 135 15.45 11.51 2.70
C ASN A 135 14.67 10.79 3.82
N ILE A 136 15.11 9.57 4.14
CA ILE A 136 14.45 8.70 5.13
C ILE A 136 14.42 9.31 6.54
N TYR A 137 15.44 10.03 6.97
CA TYR A 137 15.44 10.69 8.28
C TYR A 137 14.35 11.74 8.36
N LYS A 138 14.18 12.53 7.30
CA LYS A 138 13.12 13.56 7.26
C LYS A 138 11.72 12.94 7.16
N VAL A 139 11.57 11.83 6.43
CA VAL A 139 10.32 11.06 6.42
C VAL A 139 9.96 10.60 7.83
N LEU A 140 10.92 10.00 8.56
CA LEU A 140 10.68 9.52 9.93
C LEU A 140 10.42 10.66 10.92
N GLU A 141 11.12 11.78 10.78
CA GLU A 141 10.88 12.98 11.59
C GLU A 141 9.43 13.46 11.46
N LEU A 142 8.97 13.66 10.21
CA LEU A 142 7.61 14.11 9.91
C LEU A 142 6.55 13.07 10.33
N ALA A 143 6.79 11.79 10.05
CA ALA A 143 5.88 10.71 10.43
C ALA A 143 5.72 10.62 11.96
N ASN A 144 6.83 10.69 12.71
CA ASN A 144 6.79 10.66 14.17
C ASN A 144 6.15 11.91 14.76
N ARG A 145 6.41 13.10 14.19
CA ARG A 145 5.71 14.33 14.57
C ARG A 145 4.20 14.17 14.38
N GLY A 146 3.78 13.70 13.21
CA GLY A 146 2.36 13.44 12.93
C GLY A 146 1.75 12.41 13.87
N LEU A 147 2.46 11.33 14.20
CA LEU A 147 2.03 10.36 15.20
C LEU A 147 1.85 11.00 16.59
N MET A 148 2.77 11.86 17.04
CA MET A 148 2.63 12.58 18.30
C MET A 148 1.40 13.50 18.29
N GLU A 149 1.17 14.21 17.19
CA GLU A 149 -0.02 15.05 17.00
C GLU A 149 -1.31 14.21 17.07
N THR A 150 -1.34 13.03 16.44
CA THR A 150 -2.51 12.12 16.51
C THR A 150 -2.74 11.52 17.90
N MET A 151 -1.68 11.32 18.70
CA MET A 151 -1.81 10.84 20.08
C MET A 151 -2.36 11.95 21.00
N ASN A 152 -2.12 13.21 20.64
CA ASN A 152 -2.67 14.38 21.33
C ASN A 152 -4.08 14.74 20.85
N GLY A 153 -5.02 13.81 21.02
CA GLY A 153 -6.46 14.03 20.74
C GLY A 153 -6.89 13.80 19.29
N GLY A 154 -6.04 13.21 18.46
CA GLY A 154 -6.39 12.81 17.10
C GLY A 154 -7.08 11.46 16.97
N LYS A 155 -7.44 11.10 15.74
CA LYS A 155 -8.20 9.88 15.44
C LYS A 155 -7.27 8.70 15.17
N PHE A 156 -7.69 7.51 15.62
CA PHE A 156 -6.88 6.29 15.53
C PHE A 156 -6.56 5.87 14.09
N GLU A 157 -7.42 6.23 13.14
CA GLU A 157 -7.17 6.00 11.71
C GLU A 157 -5.86 6.65 11.23
N LEU A 158 -5.55 7.88 11.64
CA LEU A 158 -4.30 8.55 11.29
C LEU A 158 -3.09 7.96 12.04
N GLN A 159 -3.29 7.42 13.25
CA GLN A 159 -2.25 6.64 13.92
C GLN A 159 -1.85 5.41 13.10
N PHE A 160 -2.82 4.73 12.48
CA PHE A 160 -2.53 3.64 11.56
C PHE A 160 -1.75 4.12 10.33
N VAL A 161 -2.12 5.25 9.71
CA VAL A 161 -1.37 5.76 8.54
C VAL A 161 0.08 6.07 8.88
N GLY A 162 0.32 6.79 9.99
CA GLY A 162 1.68 7.11 10.44
C GLY A 162 2.51 5.86 10.72
N ALA A 163 1.93 4.87 11.40
CA ALA A 163 2.61 3.61 11.68
C ALA A 163 2.83 2.76 10.41
N ALA A 164 1.89 2.76 9.47
CA ALA A 164 2.07 2.15 8.16
C ALA A 164 3.22 2.80 7.39
N LEU A 165 3.35 4.12 7.43
CA LEU A 165 4.46 4.82 6.80
C LEU A 165 5.81 4.43 7.42
N VAL A 166 5.90 4.37 8.76
CA VAL A 166 7.08 3.87 9.47
C VAL A 166 7.40 2.41 9.08
N ALA A 167 6.39 1.55 9.02
CA ALA A 167 6.55 0.17 8.58
C ALA A 167 7.05 0.07 7.12
N ARG A 168 6.62 0.96 6.23
CA ARG A 168 7.14 1.05 4.85
C ARG A 168 8.58 1.54 4.82
N VAL A 169 8.97 2.47 5.71
CA VAL A 169 10.37 2.89 5.85
C VAL A 169 11.24 1.72 6.29
N TYR A 170 10.83 0.94 7.29
CA TYR A 170 11.56 -0.27 7.71
C TYR A 170 11.68 -1.28 6.56
N LEU A 171 10.60 -1.48 5.80
CA LEU A 171 10.62 -2.36 4.63
C LEU A 171 11.69 -1.89 3.62
N VAL A 172 11.65 -0.64 3.16
CA VAL A 172 12.58 -0.16 2.11
C VAL A 172 14.02 0.02 2.58
N THR A 173 14.27 -0.03 3.89
CA THR A 173 15.62 0.01 4.48
C THR A 173 16.15 -1.37 4.87
N GLY A 174 15.43 -2.45 4.56
CA GLY A 174 15.89 -3.82 4.77
C GLY A 174 15.61 -4.39 6.17
N HIS A 175 14.66 -3.82 6.91
CA HIS A 175 14.28 -4.22 8.28
C HIS A 175 12.83 -4.75 8.34
N PRO A 176 12.48 -5.82 7.60
CA PRO A 176 11.10 -6.29 7.52
C PRO A 176 10.57 -6.82 8.86
N GLY A 177 11.44 -7.24 9.78
CA GLY A 177 11.04 -7.65 11.13
C GLY A 177 10.47 -6.51 11.97
N ASP A 178 11.05 -5.31 11.86
CA ASP A 178 10.55 -4.13 12.58
C ASP A 178 9.27 -3.59 11.93
N SER A 179 9.17 -3.71 10.60
CA SER A 179 7.92 -3.49 9.87
C SER A 179 6.76 -4.34 10.41
N VAL A 180 7.00 -5.64 10.65
CA VAL A 180 6.00 -6.55 11.23
C VAL A 180 5.62 -6.13 12.65
N LYS A 181 6.59 -5.87 13.53
CA LYS A 181 6.32 -5.46 14.93
C LYS A 181 5.46 -4.21 15.00
N THR A 182 5.80 -3.18 14.21
CA THR A 182 5.01 -1.93 14.17
C THR A 182 3.55 -2.19 13.79
N LEU A 183 3.30 -3.10 12.84
CA LEU A 183 1.93 -3.42 12.43
C LEU A 183 1.19 -4.32 13.42
N GLU A 184 1.87 -5.25 14.11
CA GLU A 184 1.28 -6.09 15.17
C GLU A 184 0.81 -5.23 16.37
N GLU A 185 1.60 -4.23 16.76
CA GLU A 185 1.21 -3.28 17.81
C GLU A 185 -0.05 -2.49 17.41
N ILE A 186 -0.10 -2.01 16.16
CA ILE A 186 -1.29 -1.29 15.65
C ILE A 186 -2.50 -2.20 15.52
N GLU A 187 -2.32 -3.44 15.05
CA GLU A 187 -3.42 -4.42 14.98
C GLU A 187 -4.04 -4.65 16.36
N THR A 188 -3.20 -4.88 17.38
CA THR A 188 -3.64 -5.12 18.76
C THR A 188 -4.47 -3.93 19.27
N ARG A 189 -3.98 -2.71 19.07
CA ARG A 189 -4.69 -1.49 19.48
C ARG A 189 -5.98 -1.26 18.67
N ALA A 190 -5.99 -1.62 17.38
CA ALA A 190 -7.18 -1.53 16.53
C ALA A 190 -8.28 -2.49 16.97
N GLN A 191 -7.90 -3.73 17.35
CA GLN A 191 -8.82 -4.74 17.88
C GLN A 191 -9.41 -4.29 19.23
N GLN A 192 -8.57 -3.82 20.16
CA GLN A 192 -9.02 -3.30 21.46
C GLN A 192 -10.02 -2.15 21.33
N ARG A 193 -9.88 -1.32 20.28
CA ARG A 193 -10.77 -0.19 19.98
C ARG A 193 -11.98 -0.57 19.10
N GLY A 194 -12.08 -1.82 18.65
CA GLY A 194 -13.17 -2.27 17.78
C GLY A 194 -13.15 -1.67 16.36
N VAL A 195 -12.02 -1.13 15.89
CA VAL A 195 -11.92 -0.44 14.59
C VAL A 195 -11.70 -1.46 13.47
N ARG A 196 -12.76 -2.20 13.12
CA ARG A 196 -12.71 -3.38 12.23
C ARG A 196 -12.05 -3.13 10.88
N ARG A 197 -12.33 -2.00 10.22
CA ARG A 197 -11.76 -1.70 8.90
C ARG A 197 -10.25 -1.49 8.97
N VAL A 198 -9.76 -0.82 10.03
CA VAL A 198 -8.32 -0.65 10.26
C VAL A 198 -7.67 -2.01 10.50
N VAL A 199 -8.28 -2.89 11.31
CA VAL A 199 -7.77 -4.27 11.52
C VAL A 199 -7.58 -5.00 10.19
N ARG A 200 -8.57 -4.96 9.29
CA ARG A 200 -8.47 -5.59 7.96
C ARG A 200 -7.32 -5.02 7.13
N ASN A 201 -7.19 -3.69 7.08
CA ASN A 201 -6.14 -3.06 6.29
C ASN A 201 -4.74 -3.24 6.89
N VAL A 202 -4.61 -3.34 8.22
CA VAL A 202 -3.35 -3.73 8.88
C VAL A 202 -2.96 -5.14 8.47
N ARG A 203 -3.89 -6.10 8.52
CA ARG A 203 -3.64 -7.49 8.10
C ARG A 203 -3.29 -7.61 6.63
N ALA A 204 -3.96 -6.87 5.76
CA ALA A 204 -3.60 -6.78 4.35
C ALA A 204 -2.15 -6.28 4.17
N MET A 205 -1.74 -5.27 4.94
CA MET A 205 -0.36 -4.76 4.89
C MET A 205 0.67 -5.76 5.42
N GLN A 206 0.38 -6.45 6.54
CA GLN A 206 1.21 -7.54 7.05
C GLN A 206 1.36 -8.65 6.00
N SER A 207 0.30 -8.97 5.25
CA SER A 207 0.34 -9.94 4.15
C SER A 207 1.23 -9.49 2.99
N ARG A 208 1.26 -8.20 2.65
CA ARG A 208 2.26 -7.68 1.69
C ARG A 208 3.69 -7.85 2.21
N ILE A 209 3.94 -7.59 3.49
CA ILE A 209 5.25 -7.82 4.12
C ILE A 209 5.67 -9.29 4.08
N LYS A 210 4.74 -10.20 4.32
CA LYS A 210 4.98 -11.64 4.16
C LYS A 210 5.38 -12.00 2.71
N LEU A 211 4.78 -11.36 1.69
CA LEU A 211 5.21 -11.54 0.30
C LEU A 211 6.66 -11.10 0.08
N TRP A 212 7.10 -9.95 0.62
CA TRP A 212 8.51 -9.52 0.53
C TRP A 212 9.45 -10.48 1.26
N GLN A 213 8.99 -11.11 2.34
CA GLN A 213 9.72 -12.15 3.07
C GLN A 213 9.70 -13.54 2.37
N GLY A 214 9.03 -13.69 1.22
CA GLY A 214 8.87 -14.97 0.53
C GLY A 214 7.89 -15.94 1.21
N ARG A 215 7.13 -15.49 2.21
CA ARG A 215 6.13 -16.27 2.96
C ARG A 215 4.78 -16.23 2.22
N VAL A 216 4.75 -16.78 1.01
CA VAL A 216 3.59 -16.72 0.12
C VAL A 216 2.39 -17.44 0.74
N GLU A 217 2.59 -18.61 1.34
CA GLU A 217 1.51 -19.40 1.94
C GLU A 217 0.80 -18.65 3.06
N ASP A 218 1.50 -17.81 3.81
CA ASP A 218 0.89 -17.02 4.89
C ASP A 218 -0.01 -15.91 4.33
N ALA A 219 0.38 -15.31 3.20
CA ALA A 219 -0.43 -14.30 2.51
C ALA A 219 -1.64 -14.94 1.82
N VAL A 220 -1.49 -16.16 1.29
CA VAL A 220 -2.60 -16.97 0.75
C VAL A 220 -3.60 -17.32 1.86
N ARG A 221 -3.12 -17.87 2.99
CA ARG A 221 -3.99 -18.20 4.14
C ARG A 221 -4.74 -16.97 4.65
N TRP A 222 -4.10 -15.80 4.70
CA TRP A 222 -4.81 -14.57 5.04
C TRP A 222 -5.93 -14.29 4.03
N MET A 223 -5.64 -14.29 2.73
CA MET A 223 -6.63 -14.00 1.68
C MET A 223 -7.80 -14.99 1.67
N GLU A 224 -7.57 -16.28 1.93
CA GLU A 224 -8.62 -17.31 2.03
C GLU A 224 -9.57 -17.10 3.21
N ASN A 225 -9.11 -16.44 4.28
CA ASN A 225 -9.92 -16.12 5.46
C ASN A 225 -10.59 -14.73 5.38
N GLU A 226 -10.38 -13.99 4.29
CA GLU A 226 -11.03 -12.70 4.07
C GLU A 226 -12.29 -12.87 3.21
N PRO A 227 -13.36 -12.08 3.47
CA PRO A 227 -14.51 -12.01 2.58
C PRO A 227 -14.10 -11.71 1.13
N GLN A 228 -14.38 -12.66 0.23
CA GLN A 228 -14.23 -12.51 -1.23
C GLN A 228 -15.62 -12.39 -1.84
N ASP A 229 -16.09 -11.16 -2.04
CA ASP A 229 -17.32 -10.94 -2.82
C ASP A 229 -16.94 -10.97 -4.31
N GLU A 230 -17.27 -12.08 -4.97
CA GLU A 230 -17.02 -12.25 -6.39
C GLU A 230 -18.00 -11.42 -7.24
N ILE A 231 -19.10 -10.93 -6.68
CA ILE A 231 -20.18 -10.26 -7.42
C ILE A 231 -20.13 -8.74 -7.22
N HIS A 232 -20.04 -8.27 -5.97
CA HIS A 232 -20.07 -6.83 -5.65
C HIS A 232 -18.69 -6.28 -5.31
N PHE A 233 -18.34 -5.15 -5.93
CA PHE A 233 -17.12 -4.42 -5.63
C PHE A 233 -17.35 -3.42 -4.50
N ASN A 234 -16.70 -3.62 -3.36
CA ASN A 234 -16.75 -2.67 -2.24
C ASN A 234 -15.57 -1.70 -2.27
N VAL A 235 -15.83 -0.44 -2.60
CA VAL A 235 -14.82 0.63 -2.72
C VAL A 235 -13.98 0.83 -1.45
N LEU A 236 -14.53 0.48 -0.29
CA LEU A 236 -13.88 0.63 1.02
C LEU A 236 -12.83 -0.46 1.26
N GLU A 237 -12.90 -1.57 0.52
CA GLU A 237 -12.01 -2.74 0.62
C GLU A 237 -10.91 -2.74 -0.46
N ARG A 238 -10.75 -1.63 -1.19
CA ARG A 238 -9.79 -1.51 -2.30
C ARG A 238 -8.35 -1.87 -1.93
N TYR A 239 -7.91 -1.61 -0.69
CA TYR A 239 -6.58 -1.99 -0.23
C TYR A 239 -6.41 -3.50 -0.12
N CYS A 240 -7.43 -4.19 0.37
CA CYS A 240 -7.50 -5.65 0.44
C CYS A 240 -7.47 -6.22 -0.98
N TYR A 241 -8.30 -5.72 -1.89
CA TYR A 241 -8.31 -6.15 -3.30
C TYR A 241 -6.97 -5.96 -4.00
N ASN A 242 -6.33 -4.82 -3.79
CA ASN A 242 -5.00 -4.54 -4.33
C ASN A 242 -3.90 -5.42 -3.70
N THR A 243 -4.13 -5.91 -2.48
CA THR A 243 -3.28 -6.96 -1.87
C THR A 243 -3.56 -8.33 -2.48
N PHE A 244 -4.83 -8.68 -2.72
CA PHE A 244 -5.22 -9.93 -3.38
C PHE A 244 -4.62 -10.05 -4.76
N VAL A 245 -4.56 -8.97 -5.53
CA VAL A 245 -3.82 -8.89 -6.81
C VAL A 245 -2.40 -9.43 -6.65
N ARG A 246 -1.64 -8.94 -5.67
CA ARG A 246 -0.26 -9.40 -5.45
C ARG A 246 -0.19 -10.85 -4.96
N VAL A 247 -1.14 -11.28 -4.13
CA VAL A 247 -1.23 -12.69 -3.69
C VAL A 247 -1.54 -13.62 -4.87
N TYR A 248 -2.41 -13.22 -5.80
CA TYR A 248 -2.69 -13.98 -7.03
C TYR A 248 -1.53 -13.95 -8.01
N MET A 249 -0.81 -12.83 -8.14
CA MET A 249 0.43 -12.75 -8.91
C MET A 249 1.51 -13.68 -8.37
N ALA A 250 1.64 -13.80 -7.04
CA ALA A 250 2.56 -14.73 -6.40
C ALA A 250 2.23 -16.20 -6.72
N GLN A 251 0.94 -16.51 -6.85
CA GLN A 251 0.44 -17.83 -7.29
C GLN A 251 0.41 -18.00 -8.81
N GLN A 252 0.83 -16.99 -9.59
CA GLN A 252 0.75 -16.96 -11.06
C GLN A 252 -0.69 -17.13 -11.61
N ARG A 253 -1.70 -16.78 -10.81
CA ARG A 253 -3.12 -16.79 -11.20
C ARG A 253 -3.48 -15.47 -11.88
N TYR A 254 -2.99 -15.29 -13.10
CA TYR A 254 -3.14 -14.04 -13.86
C TYR A 254 -4.58 -13.78 -14.30
N ASP A 255 -5.38 -14.83 -14.49
CA ASP A 255 -6.82 -14.75 -14.74
C ASP A 255 -7.56 -14.01 -13.61
N LYS A 256 -7.35 -14.43 -12.36
CA LYS A 256 -7.93 -13.78 -11.18
C LYS A 256 -7.36 -12.40 -10.95
N THR A 257 -6.07 -12.23 -11.24
CA THR A 257 -5.42 -10.93 -11.13
C THR A 257 -6.06 -9.90 -12.05
N ALA A 258 -6.26 -10.24 -13.33
CA ALA A 258 -6.88 -9.37 -14.32
C ALA A 258 -8.32 -8.99 -13.94
N GLN A 259 -9.10 -9.92 -13.39
CA GLN A 259 -10.48 -9.65 -12.94
C GLN A 259 -10.54 -8.57 -11.85
N ILE A 260 -9.66 -8.64 -10.85
CA ILE A 260 -9.62 -7.64 -9.77
C ILE A 260 -9.08 -6.30 -10.29
N LEU A 261 -8.02 -6.31 -11.10
CA LEU A 261 -7.46 -5.10 -11.70
C LEU A 261 -8.48 -4.37 -12.58
N MET A 262 -9.31 -5.08 -13.35
CA MET A 262 -10.38 -4.48 -14.15
C MET A 262 -11.38 -3.71 -13.28
N ARG A 263 -11.81 -4.28 -12.14
CA ARG A 263 -12.73 -3.62 -11.20
C ARG A 263 -12.09 -2.40 -10.54
N LEU A 264 -10.85 -2.54 -10.07
CA LEU A 264 -10.08 -1.44 -9.48
C LEU A 264 -9.89 -0.29 -10.47
N ARG A 265 -9.59 -0.60 -11.74
CA ARG A 265 -9.42 0.39 -12.81
C ARG A 265 -10.72 1.10 -13.14
N SER A 266 -11.82 0.37 -13.27
CA SER A 266 -13.15 0.96 -13.48
C SER A 266 -13.49 1.96 -12.37
N TYR A 267 -13.30 1.56 -11.12
CA TYR A 267 -13.45 2.43 -9.96
C TYR A 267 -12.53 3.66 -10.01
N ALA A 268 -11.24 3.44 -10.27
CA ALA A 268 -10.25 4.52 -10.29
C ALA A 268 -10.54 5.56 -11.37
N ASN A 269 -11.06 5.13 -12.53
CA ASN A 269 -11.50 6.02 -13.60
C ASN A 269 -12.74 6.84 -13.22
N MET A 270 -13.76 6.20 -12.63
CA MET A 270 -15.00 6.87 -12.23
C MET A 270 -14.75 7.91 -11.14
N GLU A 271 -13.89 7.59 -10.17
CA GLU A 271 -13.66 8.39 -8.96
C GLU A 271 -12.38 9.24 -9.02
N LYS A 272 -11.78 9.40 -10.20
CA LYS A 272 -10.57 10.21 -10.45
C LYS A 272 -9.42 9.89 -9.48
N ARG A 273 -8.97 8.63 -9.46
CA ARG A 273 -7.90 8.13 -8.56
C ARG A 273 -6.61 7.81 -9.32
N PRO A 274 -5.80 8.82 -9.69
CA PRO A 274 -4.57 8.62 -10.44
C PRO A 274 -3.59 7.66 -9.75
N TRP A 275 -3.49 7.65 -8.41
CA TRP A 275 -2.62 6.69 -7.71
C TRP A 275 -3.01 5.25 -8.05
N LEU A 276 -4.29 4.92 -7.88
CA LEU A 276 -4.80 3.57 -8.06
C LEU A 276 -4.76 3.14 -9.54
N GLN A 277 -4.94 4.09 -10.47
CA GLN A 277 -4.72 3.86 -11.89
C GLN A 277 -3.27 3.48 -12.18
N MET A 278 -2.30 4.31 -11.76
CA MET A 278 -0.88 4.04 -12.01
C MET A 278 -0.42 2.73 -11.37
N GLU A 279 -0.86 2.44 -10.14
CA GLU A 279 -0.54 1.18 -9.46
C GLU A 279 -1.14 -0.04 -10.18
N GLY A 280 -2.38 0.04 -10.63
CA GLY A 280 -3.02 -1.03 -11.40
C GLY A 280 -2.33 -1.28 -12.74
N ASP A 281 -2.03 -0.21 -13.47
CA ASP A 281 -1.35 -0.25 -14.77
C ASP A 281 0.08 -0.80 -14.67
N LEU A 282 0.80 -0.48 -13.59
CA LEU A 282 2.10 -1.06 -13.28
C LEU A 282 2.01 -2.58 -13.08
N LEU A 283 1.07 -3.04 -12.25
CA LEU A 283 0.89 -4.47 -11.97
C LEU A 283 0.45 -5.24 -13.21
N GLU A 284 -0.39 -4.64 -14.06
CA GLU A 284 -0.77 -5.21 -15.35
C GLU A 284 0.41 -5.32 -16.32
N SER A 285 1.29 -4.31 -16.34
CA SER A 285 2.51 -4.33 -17.16
C SER A 285 3.43 -5.50 -16.77
N ILE A 286 3.57 -5.78 -15.45
CA ILE A 286 4.31 -6.94 -14.94
C ILE A 286 3.69 -8.27 -15.42
N ILE A 287 2.37 -8.38 -15.42
CA ILE A 287 1.68 -9.59 -15.89
C ILE A 287 1.90 -9.77 -17.39
N ARG A 288 1.70 -8.72 -18.19
CA ARG A 288 1.87 -8.75 -19.65
C ARG A 288 3.29 -9.16 -20.04
N TYR A 289 4.30 -8.64 -19.33
CA TYR A 289 5.68 -9.07 -19.50
C TYR A 289 5.84 -10.59 -19.32
N ARG A 290 5.30 -11.13 -18.21
CA ARG A 290 5.40 -12.56 -17.88
C ARG A 290 4.65 -13.46 -18.86
N THR A 291 3.58 -12.96 -19.47
CA THR A 291 2.81 -13.69 -20.48
C THR A 291 3.31 -13.47 -21.91
N GLY A 292 4.43 -12.74 -22.11
CA GLY A 292 5.00 -12.46 -23.42
C GLY A 292 4.19 -11.47 -24.28
N ASN A 293 3.28 -10.69 -23.68
CA ASN A 293 2.48 -9.70 -24.41
C ASN A 293 3.28 -8.40 -24.56
N PRO A 294 3.66 -7.97 -25.79
CA PRO A 294 4.58 -6.85 -26.00
C PRO A 294 4.01 -5.48 -25.58
N LEU A 295 2.70 -5.36 -25.34
CA LEU A 295 2.07 -4.13 -24.88
C LEU A 295 2.62 -3.63 -23.53
N TRP A 296 3.27 -4.51 -22.76
CA TRP A 296 3.89 -4.15 -21.48
C TRP A 296 4.85 -2.96 -21.60
N LYS A 297 5.56 -2.81 -22.74
CA LYS A 297 6.52 -1.71 -22.94
C LYS A 297 5.80 -0.36 -22.98
N THR A 298 4.79 -0.26 -23.85
CA THR A 298 4.01 0.96 -24.02
C THR A 298 3.26 1.33 -22.75
N GLU A 299 2.64 0.36 -22.08
CA GLU A 299 1.92 0.57 -20.83
C GLU A 299 2.85 1.03 -19.71
N LEU A 300 3.99 0.36 -19.50
CA LEU A 300 4.96 0.75 -18.48
C LEU A 300 5.54 2.14 -18.73
N THR A 301 5.85 2.50 -19.99
CA THR A 301 6.29 3.86 -20.35
C THR A 301 5.23 4.90 -20.00
N GLN A 302 3.94 4.64 -20.23
CA GLN A 302 2.87 5.57 -19.87
C GLN A 302 2.72 5.73 -18.35
N VAL A 303 2.96 4.67 -17.57
CA VAL A 303 2.98 4.76 -16.10
C VAL A 303 4.16 5.60 -15.63
N LEU A 304 5.37 5.38 -16.18
CA LEU A 304 6.58 6.15 -15.85
C LEU A 304 6.38 7.65 -16.10
N ARG A 305 5.89 8.03 -17.29
CA ARG A 305 5.64 9.46 -17.63
C ARG A 305 4.62 10.13 -16.71
N ARG A 306 3.55 9.43 -16.33
CA ARG A 306 2.55 9.98 -15.40
C ARG A 306 3.13 10.15 -13.99
N ALA A 307 3.82 9.12 -13.50
CA ALA A 307 4.41 9.12 -12.17
C ALA A 307 5.56 10.11 -12.01
N GLU A 308 6.32 10.37 -13.08
CA GLU A 308 7.36 11.38 -13.14
C GLU A 308 6.82 12.79 -12.84
N SER A 309 5.62 13.14 -13.31
CA SER A 309 5.00 14.45 -13.01
C SER A 309 4.77 14.69 -11.50
N TYR A 310 4.83 13.65 -10.68
CA TYR A 310 4.76 13.68 -9.23
C TYR A 310 6.08 13.31 -8.54
N HIS A 311 7.10 12.91 -9.32
CA HIS A 311 8.34 12.28 -8.90
C HIS A 311 8.14 10.97 -8.10
N PHE A 312 7.07 10.21 -8.34
CA PHE A 312 6.80 8.99 -7.55
C PHE A 312 7.77 7.85 -7.89
N VAL A 313 8.74 7.60 -7.01
CA VAL A 313 9.74 6.54 -7.16
C VAL A 313 9.31 5.24 -6.46
N ARG A 314 8.68 5.34 -5.28
CA ARG A 314 8.28 4.16 -4.47
C ARG A 314 7.08 3.41 -5.02
N LEU A 315 6.32 4.03 -5.93
CA LEU A 315 5.31 3.34 -6.74
C LEU A 315 5.94 2.15 -7.49
N PHE A 316 7.12 2.35 -8.09
CA PHE A 316 7.84 1.32 -8.85
C PHE A 316 8.70 0.44 -7.95
N CYS A 317 9.59 1.04 -7.16
CA CYS A 317 10.68 0.25 -6.58
C CYS A 317 10.24 -0.76 -5.54
N ARG A 318 9.06 -0.58 -4.91
CA ARG A 318 8.47 -1.58 -4.01
C ARG A 318 8.19 -2.91 -4.71
N GLU A 319 7.95 -2.90 -6.03
CA GLU A 319 7.76 -4.12 -6.79
C GLU A 319 9.08 -4.87 -7.07
N GLY A 320 10.23 -4.25 -6.82
CA GLY A 320 11.53 -4.90 -6.66
C GLY A 320 11.86 -5.96 -7.71
N ALA A 321 12.05 -7.20 -7.25
CA ALA A 321 12.40 -8.34 -8.10
C ALA A 321 11.36 -8.66 -9.19
N ALA A 322 10.10 -8.25 -9.01
CA ALA A 322 9.04 -8.43 -9.99
C ALA A 322 9.16 -7.48 -11.19
N LEU A 323 9.68 -6.27 -10.95
CA LEU A 323 9.75 -5.18 -11.91
C LEU A 323 11.14 -5.02 -12.53
N LEU A 324 12.20 -5.39 -11.81
CA LEU A 324 13.59 -5.18 -12.26
C LEU A 324 13.88 -5.71 -13.68
N PRO A 325 13.44 -6.93 -14.09
CA PRO A 325 13.69 -7.42 -15.44
C PRO A 325 13.04 -6.54 -16.53
N LEU A 326 11.84 -6.01 -16.26
CA LEU A 326 11.15 -5.12 -17.20
C LEU A 326 11.93 -3.82 -17.38
N LEU A 327 12.43 -3.22 -16.30
CA LEU A 327 13.20 -1.98 -16.39
C LEU A 327 14.53 -2.19 -17.12
N GLN A 328 15.19 -3.33 -16.89
CA GLN A 328 16.44 -3.68 -17.58
C GLN A 328 16.23 -3.88 -19.09
N GLU A 329 15.13 -4.52 -19.49
CA GLU A 329 14.82 -4.73 -20.91
C GLU A 329 14.29 -3.46 -21.59
N LEU A 330 13.49 -2.64 -20.90
CA LEU A 330 12.92 -1.42 -21.46
C LEU A 330 14.01 -0.40 -21.79
N GLY A 331 15.02 -0.26 -20.93
CA GLY A 331 15.92 0.88 -20.95
C GLY A 331 15.21 2.19 -20.60
N CYS A 332 15.93 3.31 -20.58
CA CYS A 332 15.31 4.62 -20.37
C CYS A 332 14.41 4.95 -21.58
N PRO A 333 13.08 5.05 -21.42
CA PRO A 333 12.20 5.32 -22.53
C PRO A 333 12.23 6.81 -22.91
N GLU A 334 11.95 7.11 -24.19
CA GLU A 334 11.84 8.50 -24.65
C GLU A 334 10.80 9.28 -23.83
N GLY A 335 11.09 10.54 -23.51
CA GLY A 335 10.18 11.42 -22.77
C GLY A 335 10.04 11.08 -21.28
N VAL A 336 10.98 10.33 -20.71
CA VAL A 336 11.18 10.19 -19.27
C VAL A 336 12.56 10.78 -18.94
N ASP A 337 12.66 11.61 -17.92
CA ASP A 337 13.92 12.18 -17.47
C ASP A 337 14.92 11.10 -17.03
N GLU A 338 16.17 11.26 -17.46
CA GLU A 338 17.23 10.28 -17.19
C GLU A 338 17.54 10.18 -15.69
N ALA A 339 17.52 11.29 -14.94
CA ALA A 339 17.80 11.25 -13.51
C ALA A 339 16.68 10.54 -12.74
N TYR A 340 15.42 10.82 -13.08
CA TYR A 340 14.26 10.08 -12.54
C TYR A 340 14.33 8.59 -12.88
N TRP A 341 14.65 8.25 -14.13
CA TRP A 341 14.82 6.86 -14.56
C TRP A 341 15.91 6.13 -13.75
N GLN A 342 17.10 6.73 -13.62
CA GLN A 342 18.20 6.15 -12.86
C GLN A 342 17.86 5.98 -11.38
N GLU A 343 17.10 6.91 -10.80
CA GLU A 343 16.62 6.81 -9.44
C GLU A 343 15.63 5.63 -9.26
N VAL A 344 14.65 5.50 -10.17
CA VAL A 344 13.69 4.38 -10.18
C VAL A 344 14.42 3.05 -10.33
N LEU A 345 15.32 2.93 -11.32
CA LEU A 345 16.09 1.72 -11.57
C LEU A 345 16.98 1.36 -10.37
N GLY A 346 17.70 2.33 -9.81
CA GLY A 346 18.60 2.15 -8.68
C GLY A 346 17.88 1.67 -7.42
N LYS A 347 16.78 2.32 -7.04
CA LYS A 347 16.00 1.89 -5.85
C LYS A 347 15.26 0.57 -6.10
N THR A 348 14.84 0.29 -7.34
CA THR A 348 14.22 -1.01 -7.69
C THR A 348 15.23 -2.14 -7.55
N ARG A 349 16.49 -1.92 -7.98
CA ARG A 349 17.58 -2.87 -7.77
C ARG A 349 17.84 -3.15 -6.30
N ALA A 350 17.93 -2.12 -5.46
CA ALA A 350 18.12 -2.28 -4.02
C ALA A 350 16.99 -3.11 -3.37
N MET A 351 15.74 -2.89 -3.78
CA MET A 351 14.60 -3.69 -3.32
C MET A 351 14.64 -5.13 -3.82
N ALA A 352 15.05 -5.36 -5.07
CA ALA A 352 15.22 -6.71 -5.62
C ALA A 352 16.33 -7.50 -4.90
N GLU A 353 17.43 -6.83 -4.52
CA GLU A 353 18.52 -7.43 -3.75
C GLU A 353 18.11 -7.76 -2.31
N ALA A 354 17.37 -6.87 -1.66
CA ALA A 354 16.86 -7.07 -0.30
C ALA A 354 15.79 -8.17 -0.23
N TYR A 355 14.93 -8.27 -1.25
CA TYR A 355 13.76 -9.15 -1.29
C TYR A 355 13.68 -9.94 -2.61
N PRO A 356 14.63 -10.85 -2.90
CA PRO A 356 14.73 -11.53 -4.20
C PRO A 356 13.58 -12.53 -4.47
N LEU A 357 12.84 -12.92 -3.43
CA LEU A 357 11.70 -13.83 -3.53
C LEU A 357 10.37 -13.13 -3.79
N TYR A 358 10.32 -11.80 -3.68
CA TYR A 358 9.08 -11.04 -3.85
C TYR A 358 8.52 -11.19 -5.26
N LEU A 359 7.35 -11.84 -5.37
CA LEU A 359 6.63 -12.12 -6.63
C LEU A 359 7.51 -12.74 -7.73
N SER A 360 8.61 -13.41 -7.39
CA SER A 360 9.55 -13.97 -8.37
C SER A 360 8.90 -15.14 -9.13
N THR A 361 9.10 -15.19 -10.46
CA THR A 361 8.65 -16.32 -11.30
C THR A 361 9.56 -17.54 -11.19
N ASN A 362 10.78 -17.36 -10.66
CA ASN A 362 11.74 -18.45 -10.39
C ASN A 362 11.49 -19.09 -9.02
N ALA A 363 10.54 -18.57 -8.23
CA ALA A 363 9.96 -19.32 -7.13
C ALA A 363 9.02 -20.37 -7.75
N PRO A 364 9.27 -21.68 -7.57
CA PRO A 364 8.39 -22.70 -8.13
C PRO A 364 6.98 -22.44 -7.64
N ALA A 365 6.02 -22.44 -8.58
CA ALA A 365 4.60 -22.43 -8.26
C ALA A 365 4.35 -23.47 -7.16
N ALA A 366 3.86 -23.00 -6.02
CA ALA A 366 3.59 -23.84 -4.86
C ALA A 366 2.55 -24.90 -5.25
N LEU A 367 3.03 -26.09 -5.62
CA LEU A 367 2.24 -27.31 -5.57
C LEU A 367 2.04 -27.65 -4.08
N PRO A 368 0.80 -27.92 -3.62
CA PRO A 368 0.56 -28.32 -2.24
C PRO A 368 1.33 -29.61 -1.94
N GLY A 369 2.27 -29.57 -1.00
CA GLY A 369 2.90 -30.76 -0.42
C GLY A 369 4.31 -31.12 -0.90
N ALA A 370 4.92 -30.39 -1.84
CA ALA A 370 6.34 -30.59 -2.16
C ALA A 370 7.19 -29.53 -1.45
N VAL A 371 7.93 -29.92 -0.41
CA VAL A 371 8.96 -29.06 0.20
C VAL A 371 10.06 -28.83 -0.84
N GLN A 372 9.93 -27.76 -1.62
CA GLN A 372 10.90 -27.34 -2.64
C GLN A 372 11.89 -26.37 -2.00
N LEU A 373 13.04 -26.91 -1.61
CA LEU A 373 14.21 -26.13 -1.26
C LEU A 373 14.74 -25.41 -2.50
N SER A 374 15.23 -24.18 -2.35
CA SER A 374 15.96 -23.53 -3.46
C SER A 374 17.18 -24.38 -3.81
N GLU A 375 17.62 -24.36 -5.07
CA GLU A 375 18.81 -25.09 -5.49
C GLU A 375 20.03 -24.70 -4.63
N ARG A 376 20.12 -23.44 -4.23
CA ARG A 376 21.17 -22.92 -3.36
C ARG A 376 21.07 -23.47 -1.93
N ALA A 377 19.87 -23.54 -1.36
CA ALA A 377 19.64 -24.16 -0.06
C ALA A 377 19.97 -25.66 -0.08
N LEU A 378 19.65 -26.35 -1.18
CA LEU A 378 19.96 -27.76 -1.38
C LEU A 378 21.47 -27.99 -1.52
N GLN A 379 22.18 -27.15 -2.28
CA GLN A 379 23.64 -27.18 -2.37
C GLN A 379 24.30 -26.99 -1.00
N VAL A 380 23.83 -26.02 -0.20
CA VAL A 380 24.32 -25.81 1.17
C VAL A 380 24.06 -27.03 2.04
N LEU A 381 22.87 -27.63 2.00
CA LEU A 381 22.56 -28.85 2.75
C LEU A 381 23.42 -30.05 2.32
N ARG A 382 23.67 -30.24 1.02
CA ARG A 382 24.56 -31.31 0.52
C ARG A 382 26.00 -31.15 1.00
N LEU A 383 26.51 -29.93 1.05
CA LEU A 383 27.85 -29.68 1.59
C LEU A 383 27.90 -29.84 3.11
N GLN A 384 26.82 -29.49 3.81
CA GLN A 384 26.67 -29.77 5.24
C GLN A 384 26.60 -31.26 5.56
N ASP A 385 25.96 -32.05 4.70
CA ASP A 385 25.88 -33.52 4.78
C ASP A 385 27.25 -34.18 4.61
N ARG A 386 28.09 -33.61 3.74
CA ARG A 386 29.51 -33.97 3.55
C ARG A 386 30.44 -33.50 4.68
N GLY A 387 29.91 -32.87 5.73
CA GLY A 387 30.67 -32.47 6.91
C GLY A 387 31.32 -31.09 6.87
N LEU A 388 31.10 -30.28 5.82
CA LEU A 388 31.73 -28.97 5.71
C LEU A 388 31.16 -27.96 6.73
N THR A 389 32.03 -27.08 7.19
CA THR A 389 31.69 -25.92 8.03
C THR A 389 31.11 -24.77 7.21
N ARG A 390 30.44 -23.81 7.86
CA ARG A 390 29.85 -22.64 7.17
C ARG A 390 30.90 -21.81 6.42
N SER A 391 32.10 -21.66 6.98
CA SER A 391 33.23 -20.95 6.36
C SER A 391 33.77 -21.66 5.12
N GLU A 392 33.84 -22.99 5.14
CA GLU A 392 34.27 -23.80 3.99
C GLU A 392 33.22 -23.78 2.88
N ILE A 393 31.93 -23.88 3.23
CA ILE A 393 30.82 -23.74 2.28
C ILE A 393 30.82 -22.36 1.64
N ALA A 394 31.04 -21.31 2.43
CA ALA A 394 31.14 -19.93 1.96
C ALA A 394 32.26 -19.79 0.91
N ARG A 395 33.45 -20.33 1.21
CA ARG A 395 34.59 -20.34 0.29
C ARG A 395 34.30 -21.13 -1.00
N GLN A 396 33.74 -22.32 -0.87
CA GLN A 396 33.48 -23.21 -2.00
C GLN A 396 32.38 -22.68 -2.93
N LEU A 397 31.35 -22.06 -2.37
CA LEU A 397 30.23 -21.50 -3.14
C LEU A 397 30.44 -20.04 -3.55
N GLN A 398 31.58 -19.42 -3.21
CA GLN A 398 31.86 -17.99 -3.40
C GLN A 398 30.75 -17.10 -2.78
N LEU A 399 30.34 -17.43 -1.55
CA LEU A 399 29.33 -16.72 -0.77
C LEU A 399 29.95 -16.14 0.50
N SER A 400 29.26 -15.17 1.12
CA SER A 400 29.60 -14.75 2.49
C SER A 400 29.09 -15.78 3.51
N GLU A 401 29.74 -15.90 4.68
CA GLU A 401 29.24 -16.76 5.76
C GLU A 401 27.84 -16.39 6.23
N ARG A 402 27.50 -15.09 6.16
CA ARG A 402 26.15 -14.58 6.44
C ARG A 402 25.13 -15.11 5.45
N SER A 403 25.48 -15.15 4.16
CA SER A 403 24.64 -15.74 3.11
C SER A 403 24.45 -17.24 3.31
N VAL A 404 25.50 -17.97 3.70
CA VAL A 404 25.39 -19.41 4.03
C VAL A 404 24.50 -19.63 5.25
N LYS A 405 24.64 -18.83 6.31
CA LYS A 405 23.78 -18.88 7.50
C LYS A 405 22.30 -18.67 7.13
N TYR A 406 22.02 -17.64 6.33
CA TYR A 406 20.66 -17.37 5.84
C TYR A 406 20.09 -18.56 5.04
N GLN A 407 20.87 -19.14 4.11
CA GLN A 407 20.42 -20.31 3.36
C GLN A 407 20.16 -21.53 4.26
N CYS A 408 20.95 -21.73 5.33
CA CYS A 408 20.69 -22.78 6.32
C CYS A 408 19.36 -22.54 7.05
N GLU A 409 19.13 -21.33 7.54
CA GLU A 409 17.90 -20.97 8.26
C GLU A 409 16.66 -21.15 7.38
N GLN A 410 16.75 -20.74 6.11
CA GLN A 410 15.69 -20.96 5.12
C GLN A 410 15.45 -22.44 4.85
N ALA A 411 16.53 -23.23 4.72
CA ALA A 411 16.44 -24.66 4.48
C ALA A 411 15.80 -25.40 5.66
N TYR A 412 16.23 -25.09 6.88
CA TYR A 412 15.73 -25.74 8.10
C TYR A 412 14.27 -25.42 8.33
N HIS A 413 13.90 -24.15 8.16
CA HIS A 413 12.51 -23.69 8.24
C HIS A 413 11.61 -24.39 7.23
N LYS A 414 12.05 -24.50 5.96
CA LYS A 414 11.29 -25.20 4.91
C LYS A 414 11.14 -26.70 5.19
N LEU A 415 12.11 -27.32 5.85
CA LEU A 415 12.06 -28.72 6.28
C LEU A 415 11.29 -28.92 7.60
N GLY A 416 10.80 -27.85 8.25
CA GLY A 416 10.11 -27.92 9.54
C GLY A 416 11.04 -28.27 10.72
N THR A 417 12.32 -27.86 10.63
CA THR A 417 13.38 -28.25 11.57
C THR A 417 14.05 -27.02 12.16
N SER A 418 14.65 -27.16 13.35
CA SER A 418 15.24 -26.02 14.07
C SER A 418 16.77 -26.06 14.12
N ASN A 419 17.38 -27.19 13.74
CA ASN A 419 18.83 -27.37 13.79
C ASN A 419 19.37 -28.23 12.62
N LYS A 420 20.70 -28.18 12.45
CA LYS A 420 21.43 -28.87 11.37
C LYS A 420 21.12 -30.38 11.32
N VAL A 421 21.09 -31.02 12.49
CA VAL A 421 20.96 -32.49 12.59
C VAL A 421 19.57 -32.92 12.13
N GLU A 422 18.53 -32.24 12.63
CA GLU A 422 17.14 -32.47 12.22
C GLU A 422 16.95 -32.19 10.73
N ALA A 423 17.51 -31.09 10.22
CA ALA A 423 17.38 -30.71 8.82
C ALA A 423 17.99 -31.76 7.88
N LEU A 424 19.18 -32.27 8.19
CA LEU A 424 19.82 -33.33 7.40
C LEU A 424 19.01 -34.64 7.46
N ALA A 425 18.46 -34.99 8.63
CA ALA A 425 17.60 -36.16 8.78
C ALA A 425 16.29 -36.03 7.97
N ALA A 426 15.65 -34.86 8.00
CA ALA A 426 14.45 -34.58 7.23
C ALA A 426 14.71 -34.58 5.72
N ALA A 427 15.82 -33.98 5.28
CA ALA A 427 16.19 -33.94 3.87
C ALA A 427 16.50 -35.35 3.30
N ARG A 428 17.11 -36.24 4.09
CA ARG A 428 17.31 -37.66 3.70
C ARG A 428 15.99 -38.42 3.59
N LYS A 429 15.05 -38.22 4.52
CA LYS A 429 13.70 -38.83 4.47
C LYS A 429 12.92 -38.42 3.21
N LEU A 430 13.21 -37.24 2.68
CA LEU A 430 12.60 -36.69 1.46
C LEU A 430 13.42 -36.98 0.18
N ASN A 431 14.48 -37.81 0.25
CA ASN A 431 15.39 -38.14 -0.86
C ASN A 431 16.03 -36.90 -1.53
N LEU A 432 16.36 -35.87 -0.75
CA LEU A 432 16.98 -34.63 -1.23
C LEU A 432 18.53 -34.66 -1.15
N LEU A 433 19.08 -35.56 -0.33
CA LEU A 433 20.51 -35.70 -0.04
C LEU A 433 21.07 -37.03 -0.51
#